data_AF-A0A7R9MRT6-F1
#
_entry.id   AF-A0A7R9MRT6-F1
#
_cell.length_a   1.000
_cell.length_b   1.000
_cell.length_c   1.000
_cell.angle_alpha   90.00
_cell.angle_beta   90.00
_cell.angle_gamma   90.00
#
_symmetry.space_group_name_H-M   'P 1'
#
loop_
_entity.id
_entity.type
_entity.pdbx_description
1 polymer ?
#
loop_
_entity_poly.entity_id
_entity_poly.type
_entity_poly.pdbx_seq_one_letter_code
_entity_poly.pdbx_strand_id
1 'polypeptide(L)'
;MINGSTLIKVKASSRQYRRFFTLEEDLTAVRWLPSSKKSSKARLSIRSIREVRPGKNTEVMKNKEIAGTYSEDCIFSVIHSDEFESLDLIALSPEEANIWVTGLNFLIGVNK
;
A
#
# COMPACT_ATOMS: atom_id res chain seq x y z
N MET A 1 -9.96 5.64 3.93
CA MET A 1 -8.52 5.72 4.28
C MET A 1 -8.25 6.33 5.65
N ILE A 2 -8.86 7.47 6.04
CA ILE A 2 -8.65 8.06 7.39
C ILE A 2 -9.12 7.12 8.51
N ASN A 3 -10.35 6.60 8.40
CA ASN A 3 -10.87 5.55 9.29
C ASN A 3 -10.09 4.22 9.20
N GLY A 4 -9.20 4.11 8.22
CA GLY A 4 -8.34 2.96 7.98
C GLY A 4 -9.03 1.71 7.45
N SER A 5 -8.21 0.72 7.11
CA SER A 5 -8.64 -0.66 6.87
C SER A 5 -7.49 -1.63 7.11
N THR A 6 -7.80 -2.92 7.26
CA THR A 6 -6.75 -3.95 7.35
C THR A 6 -6.32 -4.37 5.96
N LEU A 7 -5.03 -4.24 5.67
CA LEU A 7 -4.42 -4.71 4.42
C LEU A 7 -3.33 -5.73 4.74
N ILE A 8 -3.01 -6.57 3.76
CA ILE A 8 -1.85 -7.47 3.82
C ILE A 8 -0.67 -6.77 3.16
N LYS A 9 0.37 -6.49 3.94
CA LYS A 9 1.65 -6.02 3.43
C LYS A 9 2.52 -7.20 3.03
N VAL A 10 2.92 -7.23 1.76
CA VAL A 10 3.82 -8.24 1.22
C VAL A 10 5.24 -7.67 1.24
N LYS A 11 6.21 -8.44 1.75
CA LYS A 11 7.64 -8.11 1.71
C LYS A 11 8.29 -8.80 0.53
N ALA A 12 9.44 -8.29 0.06
CA ALA A 12 10.24 -8.92 -1.00
C ALA A 12 10.55 -10.41 -0.75
N SER A 13 10.59 -10.87 0.51
CA SER A 13 10.71 -12.28 0.88
C SER A 13 9.41 -13.09 0.78
N SER A 14 8.39 -12.57 0.10
CA SER A 14 6.99 -13.06 0.05
C SER A 14 6.28 -13.15 1.41
N ARG A 15 6.91 -12.74 2.51
CA ARG A 15 6.28 -12.74 3.84
C ARG A 15 5.12 -11.74 3.88
N GLN A 16 3.99 -12.22 4.37
CA GLN A 16 2.73 -11.48 4.43
C GLN A 16 2.43 -11.03 5.85
N TYR A 17 2.01 -9.78 6.00
CA TYR A 17 1.69 -9.19 7.30
C TYR A 17 0.37 -8.43 7.23
N ARG A 18 -0.65 -8.92 7.95
CA ARG A 18 -1.88 -8.14 8.18
C ARG A 18 -1.56 -6.93 9.05
N ARG A 19 -1.88 -5.74 8.56
CA ARG A 19 -1.61 -4.47 9.22
C ARG A 19 -2.81 -3.55 9.01
N PHE A 20 -3.14 -2.80 10.05
CA PHE A 20 -4.14 -1.75 9.94
C PHE A 20 -3.47 -0.50 9.37
N PHE A 21 -3.93 -0.06 8.20
CA PHE A 21 -3.44 1.12 7.50
C PHE A 21 -4.42 2.28 7.67
N THR A 22 -3.91 3.48 7.89
CA THR A 22 -4.70 4.73 7.99
C THR A 22 -4.03 5.83 7.19
N LEU A 23 -4.82 6.75 6.65
CA LEU A 23 -4.33 8.06 6.22
C LEU A 23 -4.34 9.00 7.43
N GLU A 24 -3.27 9.79 7.62
CA GLU A 24 -3.25 10.85 8.64
C GLU A 24 -4.35 11.89 8.37
N GLU A 25 -4.89 12.51 9.43
CA GLU A 25 -5.97 13.50 9.31
C GLU A 25 -5.55 14.74 8.52
N ASP A 26 -4.25 15.09 8.54
CA ASP A 26 -3.66 16.17 7.75
C ASP A 26 -3.39 15.77 6.28
N LEU A 27 -3.71 14.52 5.90
CA LEU A 27 -3.52 13.93 4.58
C LEU A 27 -2.06 13.88 4.12
N THR A 28 -1.07 14.03 5.02
CA THR A 28 0.34 14.13 4.64
C THR A 28 1.05 12.77 4.54
N ALA A 29 0.52 11.72 5.18
CA ALA A 29 1.10 10.39 5.09
C ALA A 29 0.11 9.25 5.33
N VAL A 30 0.44 8.10 4.77
CA VAL A 30 -0.13 6.80 5.15
C VAL A 30 0.67 6.23 6.31
N ARG A 31 -0.01 5.72 7.34
CA ARG A 31 0.57 4.97 8.46
C ARG A 31 0.05 3.55 8.49
N TRP A 32 0.84 2.66 9.07
CA TRP A 32 0.35 1.34 9.48
C TRP A 32 0.85 0.98 10.86
N LEU A 33 0.06 0.27 11.64
CA LEU A 33 0.48 -0.13 12.98
C LEU A 33 1.62 -1.15 12.89
N PRO A 34 2.85 -0.83 13.36
CA PRO A 34 3.94 -1.80 13.38
C PRO A 34 3.65 -2.93 14.40
N SER A 35 4.35 -4.06 14.29
CA SER A 35 4.36 -5.08 15.35
C SER A 35 5.01 -4.59 16.65
N SER A 36 5.75 -3.47 16.61
CA SER A 36 6.40 -2.85 17.76
C SER A 36 6.18 -1.34 17.75
N LYS A 37 5.72 -0.79 18.88
CA LYS A 37 5.28 0.61 19.07
C LYS A 37 6.34 1.69 18.79
N LYS A 38 7.57 1.34 18.39
CA LYS A 38 8.71 2.28 18.26
C LYS A 38 9.13 2.61 16.82
N SER A 39 8.45 2.09 15.80
CA SER A 39 8.96 2.19 14.42
C SER A 39 8.43 3.41 13.68
N SER A 40 9.23 4.48 13.60
CA SER A 40 9.03 5.59 12.65
C SER A 40 8.99 5.12 11.18
N LYS A 41 9.48 3.90 10.90
CA LYS A 41 9.46 3.26 9.58
C LYS A 41 8.07 2.78 9.14
N ALA A 42 7.03 2.96 9.95
CA ALA A 42 5.66 2.55 9.65
C ALA A 42 4.79 3.71 9.13
N ARG A 43 5.41 4.60 8.36
CA ARG A 43 4.84 5.81 7.79
C ARG A 43 5.41 6.01 6.38
N LEU A 44 4.55 6.39 5.45
CA LEU A 44 4.91 6.73 4.07
C LEU A 44 4.33 8.11 3.74
N SER A 45 5.21 9.08 3.47
CA SER A 45 4.80 10.44 3.10
C SER A 45 4.11 10.44 1.74
N ILE A 46 2.96 11.11 1.62
CA ILE A 46 2.27 11.28 0.34
C ILE A 46 3.19 11.95 -0.68
N ARG A 47 3.99 12.94 -0.25
CA ARG A 47 4.94 13.65 -1.11
C ARG A 47 6.06 12.77 -1.70
N SER A 48 6.34 11.63 -1.07
CA SER A 48 7.33 10.67 -1.58
C SER A 48 6.75 9.65 -2.56
N ILE A 49 5.42 9.62 -2.74
CA ILE A 49 4.78 8.67 -3.64
C ILE A 49 4.90 9.18 -5.07
N ARG A 50 5.43 8.34 -5.96
CA ARG A 50 5.55 8.62 -7.39
C ARG A 50 4.30 8.20 -8.15
N GLU A 51 3.76 7.03 -7.82
CA GLU A 51 2.58 6.46 -8.47
C GLU A 51 1.97 5.32 -7.65
N VAL A 52 0.73 4.96 -7.98
CA VAL A 52 0.04 3.78 -7.45
C VAL A 52 -0.34 2.87 -8.60
N ARG A 53 0.07 1.60 -8.53
CA ARG A 53 -0.13 0.59 -9.58
C ARG A 53 -1.12 -0.49 -9.12
N PRO A 54 -2.37 -0.52 -9.62
CA PRO A 54 -3.31 -1.60 -9.33
C PRO A 54 -2.94 -2.89 -10.05
N GLY A 55 -3.12 -4.05 -9.42
CA GLY A 55 -2.77 -5.36 -9.95
C GLY A 55 -1.31 -5.78 -9.72
N LYS A 56 -0.87 -6.84 -10.42
CA LYS A 56 0.42 -7.54 -10.16
C LYS A 56 1.60 -6.91 -10.91
N ASN A 57 1.92 -5.66 -10.57
CA ASN A 57 2.90 -4.87 -11.31
C ASN A 57 4.34 -4.91 -10.76
N THR A 58 4.56 -5.47 -9.58
CA THR A 58 5.89 -5.64 -8.97
C THR A 58 6.33 -7.09 -9.02
N GLU A 59 7.64 -7.34 -8.96
CA GLU A 59 8.20 -8.69 -9.00
C GLU A 59 7.66 -9.59 -7.88
N VAL A 60 7.46 -9.01 -6.68
CA VAL A 60 6.91 -9.75 -5.53
C VAL A 60 5.45 -10.18 -5.77
N MET A 61 4.64 -9.33 -6.40
CA MET A 61 3.23 -9.63 -6.68
C MET A 61 3.05 -10.60 -7.84
N LYS A 62 4.06 -10.73 -8.70
CA LYS A 62 4.13 -11.75 -9.77
C LYS A 62 4.57 -13.13 -9.25
N ASN A 63 5.03 -13.23 -8.00
CA ASN A 63 5.34 -14.52 -7.39
C ASN A 63 4.10 -15.42 -7.41
N LYS A 64 4.26 -16.67 -7.87
CA LYS A 64 3.17 -17.66 -8.00
C LYS A 64 2.39 -17.88 -6.71
N GLU A 65 3.05 -17.84 -5.56
CA GLU A 65 2.41 -18.01 -4.24
C GLU A 65 1.43 -16.88 -3.90
N ILE A 66 1.68 -15.67 -4.42
CA ILE A 66 0.78 -14.52 -4.22
C ILE A 66 -0.25 -14.48 -5.35
N ALA A 67 0.21 -14.64 -6.59
CA ALA A 67 -0.59 -14.49 -7.79
C ALA A 67 -1.72 -15.52 -7.91
N GLY A 68 -1.55 -16.72 -7.35
CA GLY A 68 -2.57 -17.77 -7.34
C GLY A 68 -3.56 -17.70 -6.17
N THR A 69 -3.28 -16.90 -5.14
CA THR A 69 -4.08 -16.86 -3.90
C THR A 69 -5.05 -15.70 -3.84
N TYR A 70 -4.70 -14.55 -4.41
CA TYR A 70 -5.49 -13.33 -4.31
C TYR A 70 -5.98 -12.85 -5.66
N SER A 71 -7.20 -12.30 -5.68
CA SER A 71 -7.73 -11.60 -6.86
C SER A 71 -6.82 -10.44 -7.22
N GLU A 72 -6.58 -10.23 -8.51
CA GLU A 72 -5.77 -9.11 -8.99
C GLU A 72 -6.40 -7.76 -8.64
N ASP A 73 -7.72 -7.68 -8.61
CA ASP A 73 -8.44 -6.45 -8.26
C ASP A 73 -8.29 -6.06 -6.78
N CYS A 74 -7.83 -6.97 -5.93
CA CYS A 74 -7.50 -6.67 -4.53
C CYS A 74 -6.05 -6.20 -4.35
N ILE A 75 -5.21 -6.32 -5.37
CA ILE A 75 -3.76 -6.09 -5.29
C ILE A 75 -3.46 -4.67 -5.77
N PHE A 76 -2.56 -3.99 -5.08
CA PHE A 76 -1.98 -2.75 -5.58
C PHE A 76 -0.60 -2.52 -4.96
N SER A 77 0.21 -1.70 -5.61
CA SER A 77 1.55 -1.33 -5.15
C SER A 77 1.69 0.19 -5.13
N VAL A 78 2.23 0.74 -4.06
CA VAL A 78 2.56 2.16 -3.96
C VAL A 78 4.05 2.32 -4.22
N ILE A 79 4.41 3.00 -5.30
CA ILE A 79 5.81 3.25 -5.68
C ILE A 79 6.24 4.58 -5.07
N HIS A 80 7.35 4.57 -4.34
CA HIS A 80 7.86 5.74 -3.64
C HIS A 80 9.37 5.87 -3.79
N SER A 81 9.94 6.96 -3.26
CA SER A 81 11.38 7.29 -3.31
C SER A 81 11.94 7.45 -4.73
N ASP A 82 13.19 7.89 -4.86
CA ASP A 82 13.84 8.07 -6.16
C ASP A 82 14.35 6.74 -6.73
N GLU A 83 14.57 5.77 -5.85
CA GLU A 83 15.01 4.40 -6.11
C GLU A 83 13.85 3.46 -6.53
N PHE A 84 12.63 3.99 -6.66
CA PHE A 84 11.42 3.25 -7.05
C PHE A 84 11.10 2.05 -6.14
N GLU A 85 11.33 2.20 -4.83
CA GLU A 85 10.88 1.23 -3.83
C GLU A 85 9.35 1.02 -3.87
N SER A 86 8.91 -0.20 -3.56
CA SER A 86 7.49 -0.57 -3.53
C SER A 86 6.98 -0.88 -2.12
N LEU A 87 5.79 -0.37 -1.83
CA LEU A 87 4.92 -0.86 -0.76
C LEU A 87 3.80 -1.70 -1.39
N ASP A 88 3.99 -3.01 -1.35
CA ASP A 88 3.10 -4.01 -1.94
C ASP A 88 1.97 -4.40 -0.98
N LEU A 89 0.72 -4.22 -1.41
CA LEU A 89 -0.48 -4.35 -0.58
C LEU A 89 -1.57 -5.20 -1.24
N ILE A 90 -2.31 -5.93 -0.39
CA ILE A 90 -3.49 -6.68 -0.79
C ILE A 90 -4.64 -6.28 0.14
N ALA A 91 -5.74 -5.81 -0.44
CA ALA A 91 -6.97 -5.48 0.27
C ALA A 91 -7.84 -6.71 0.49
N LEU A 92 -8.82 -6.61 1.39
CA LEU A 92 -9.75 -7.72 1.65
C LEU A 92 -10.85 -7.80 0.59
N SER A 93 -11.08 -6.73 -0.17
CA SER A 93 -11.99 -6.68 -1.29
C SER A 93 -11.49 -5.77 -2.43
N PRO A 94 -11.98 -5.97 -3.66
CA PRO A 94 -11.72 -5.05 -4.77
C PRO A 94 -12.17 -3.61 -4.48
N GLU A 95 -13.28 -3.46 -3.76
CA GLU A 95 -13.80 -2.16 -3.35
C GLU A 95 -12.82 -1.43 -2.43
N GLU A 96 -12.27 -2.12 -1.42
CA GLU A 96 -11.26 -1.54 -0.54
C GLU A 96 -9.99 -1.16 -1.31
N ALA A 97 -9.51 -2.02 -2.21
CA ALA A 97 -8.36 -1.70 -3.07
C ALA A 97 -8.64 -0.45 -3.90
N ASN A 98 -9.82 -0.35 -4.51
CA ASN A 98 -10.22 0.81 -5.30
C ASN A 98 -10.26 2.10 -4.45
N ILE A 99 -10.83 2.06 -3.23
CA ILE A 99 -10.82 3.20 -2.30
C ILE A 99 -9.39 3.69 -2.04
N TRP A 100 -8.45 2.78 -1.78
CA TRP A 100 -7.05 3.12 -1.54
C TRP A 100 -6.37 3.67 -2.80
N VAL A 101 -6.52 3.00 -3.95
CA VAL A 101 -5.89 3.41 -5.21
C VAL A 101 -6.41 4.78 -5.66
N THR A 102 -7.72 4.98 -5.68
CA THR A 102 -8.33 6.26 -6.06
C THR A 102 -7.94 7.37 -5.09
N GLY A 103 -8.02 7.12 -3.78
CA GLY A 103 -7.68 8.11 -2.76
C GLY A 103 -6.23 8.56 -2.82
N LEU A 104 -5.29 7.62 -2.97
CA LEU A 104 -3.87 7.96 -3.10
C LEU A 104 -3.56 8.68 -4.41
N ASN A 105 -4.13 8.26 -5.54
CA ASN A 105 -3.95 8.95 -6.82
C ASN A 105 -4.46 10.40 -6.78
N PHE A 106 -5.60 10.63 -6.12
CA PHE A 106 -6.11 12.00 -5.91
C PHE A 106 -5.12 12.84 -5.11
N LEU A 107 -4.61 12.30 -4.00
CA LEU A 107 -3.64 13.02 -3.15
C LEU A 107 -2.32 13.31 -3.87
N ILE A 108 -1.82 12.39 -4.69
CA ILE A 108 -0.64 12.61 -5.53
C ILE A 108 -0.89 13.74 -6.53
N GLY A 109 -2.06 13.74 -7.19
CA GLY A 109 -2.42 14.77 -8.16
C GLY A 109 -2.50 16.18 -7.56
N VAL A 110 -3.03 16.31 -6.33
CA VAL A 110 -3.12 17.59 -5.62
C VAL A 110 -1.77 18.06 -5.06
N ASN A 111 -0.81 17.15 -4.85
CA ASN A 111 0.52 17.46 -4.31
C ASN A 111 1.63 17.57 -5.39
N LYS A 112 1.28 17.53 -6.67
CA LYS A 112 2.21 17.75 -7.79
C LYS A 112 2.31 19.22 -8.18
#